data_AF-A0A6B2TIQ4-F1
#
_entry.id   AF-A0A6B2TIQ4-F1
#
_cell.length_a   1.000
_cell.length_b   1.000
_cell.length_c   1.000
_cell.angle_alpha   90.00
_cell.angle_beta   90.00
_cell.angle_gamma   90.00
#
_symmetry.space_group_name_H-M   'P 1'
#
loop_
_entity.id
_entity.type
_entity.pdbx_description
1 polymer ?
#
loop_
_entity_poly.entity_id
_entity_poly.type
_entity_poly.pdbx_seq_one_letter_code
_entity_poly.pdbx_strand_id
1 'polypeptide(L)'
;MYEPIRTKSVHTMADDASYPHRSREEELDIQLAGHLAALLALTDELRALSPSAALDDAAEQLALQVARLRGGALPPRSAVA
;
A
#
# COMPACT_ATOMS: atom_id res chain seq x y z
N MET A 1 13.21 44.63 -42.64
CA MET A 1 13.40 43.17 -42.76
C MET A 1 13.20 42.57 -41.39
N TYR A 2 12.12 41.84 -41.16
CA TYR A 2 11.91 41.11 -39.90
C TYR A 2 12.58 39.74 -40.07
N GLU A 3 13.61 39.43 -39.28
CA GLU A 3 14.14 38.07 -39.29
C GLU A 3 13.24 37.17 -38.40
N PRO A 4 12.89 35.97 -38.86
CA PRO A 4 12.15 35.02 -38.05
C PRO A 4 13.08 34.37 -37.03
N ILE A 5 12.63 34.26 -35.79
CA ILE A 5 13.33 33.54 -34.73
C ILE A 5 13.43 32.06 -35.12
N ARG A 6 14.63 31.59 -35.47
CA ARG A 6 14.97 30.16 -35.64
C ARG A 6 15.63 29.62 -34.38
N THR A 7 14.87 29.51 -33.30
CA THR A 7 15.29 28.70 -32.16
C THR A 7 14.23 27.63 -31.93
N LYS A 8 14.65 26.36 -31.99
CA LYS A 8 13.83 25.18 -31.70
C LYS A 8 12.99 25.45 -30.46
N SER A 9 11.71 25.11 -30.54
CA SER A 9 10.88 24.98 -29.35
C SER A 9 11.59 24.04 -28.37
N VAL A 10 11.97 24.55 -27.20
CA VAL A 10 12.47 23.78 -26.06
C VAL A 10 11.29 23.14 -25.32
N HIS A 11 10.31 22.65 -26.08
CA HIS A 11 9.39 21.65 -25.57
C HIS A 11 10.19 20.36 -25.53
N THR A 12 10.97 20.22 -24.45
CA THR A 12 11.21 18.92 -23.83
C THR A 12 9.82 18.35 -23.64
N MET A 13 9.36 17.55 -24.61
CA MET A 13 8.33 16.56 -24.35
C MET A 13 8.80 15.86 -23.09
N ALA A 14 7.95 15.73 -22.09
CA ALA A 14 8.24 14.97 -20.90
C ALA A 14 8.57 13.53 -21.34
N ASP A 15 9.83 13.31 -21.71
CA ASP A 15 10.44 12.04 -22.03
C ASP A 15 10.84 11.41 -20.70
N ASP A 16 9.80 11.14 -19.90
CA ASP A 16 9.77 10.11 -18.88
C ASP A 16 8.36 10.12 -18.27
N ALA A 17 7.36 9.82 -19.09
CA ALA A 17 6.31 8.95 -18.54
C ALA A 17 6.99 7.58 -18.33
N SER A 18 7.88 7.50 -17.33
CA SER A 18 8.56 6.27 -16.96
C SER A 18 7.46 5.24 -16.82
N TYR A 19 7.58 4.16 -17.60
CA TYR A 19 6.71 3.00 -17.47
C TYR A 19 6.49 2.69 -15.98
N PRO A 20 5.28 2.31 -15.55
CA PRO A 20 5.03 2.02 -14.15
C PRO A 20 6.15 1.13 -13.61
N HIS A 21 6.91 1.61 -12.62
CA HIS A 21 8.03 0.86 -12.05
C HIS A 21 7.56 -0.44 -11.36
N ARG A 22 6.24 -0.61 -11.22
CA ARG A 22 5.55 -1.78 -10.70
C ARG A 22 4.47 -2.23 -11.66
N SER A 23 4.33 -3.53 -11.76
CA SER A 23 3.17 -4.15 -12.37
C SER A 23 1.90 -3.76 -11.62
N ARG A 24 0.76 -3.80 -12.33
CA ARG A 24 -0.55 -3.56 -11.74
C ARG A 24 -0.87 -4.54 -10.60
N GLU A 25 -0.40 -5.77 -10.70
CA GLU A 25 -0.56 -6.79 -9.66
C GLU A 25 0.14 -6.37 -8.37
N GLU A 26 1.40 -5.91 -8.46
CA GLU A 26 2.13 -5.39 -7.30
C GLU A 26 1.45 -4.18 -6.68
N GLU A 27 0.85 -3.29 -7.48
CA GLU A 27 0.07 -2.18 -6.94
C GLU A 27 -1.18 -2.64 -6.17
N LEU A 28 -1.88 -3.64 -6.69
CA LEU A 28 -3.05 -4.21 -6.04
C LEU A 28 -2.67 -4.93 -4.74
N ASP A 29 -1.55 -5.65 -4.72
CA ASP A 29 -1.05 -6.29 -3.51
C ASP A 29 -0.70 -5.27 -2.43
N ILE A 30 -0.06 -4.16 -2.81
CA ILE A 30 0.24 -3.05 -1.90
C ILE A 30 -1.06 -2.45 -1.33
N GLN A 31 -2.05 -2.20 -2.18
CA GLN A 31 -3.34 -1.67 -1.75
C GLN A 31 -4.04 -2.65 -0.81
N LEU A 32 -4.14 -3.93 -1.18
CA LEU A 32 -4.79 -4.95 -0.37
C LEU A 32 -4.08 -5.10 0.98
N ALA A 33 -2.75 -5.12 1.00
CA ALA A 33 -1.98 -5.15 2.24
C ALA A 33 -2.25 -3.93 3.13
N GLY A 34 -2.49 -2.75 2.54
CA GLY A 34 -2.92 -1.55 3.27
C GLY A 34 -4.30 -1.71 3.91
N HIS A 35 -5.29 -2.20 3.15
CA HIS A 35 -6.65 -2.39 3.65
C HIS A 35 -6.72 -3.48 4.74
N LEU A 36 -6.01 -4.59 4.57
CA LEU A 36 -5.96 -5.65 5.56
C LEU A 36 -5.24 -5.21 6.84
N ALA A 37 -4.22 -4.36 6.74
CA ALA A 37 -3.57 -3.77 7.90
C ALA A 37 -4.53 -2.83 8.68
N ALA A 38 -5.34 -2.04 7.97
CA ALA A 38 -6.36 -1.21 8.61
C ALA A 38 -7.44 -2.05 9.31
N LEU A 39 -7.88 -3.14 8.66
CA LEU A 39 -8.83 -4.08 9.27
C LEU A 39 -8.24 -4.79 10.49
N LEU A 40 -6.96 -5.15 10.46
CA LEU A 40 -6.25 -5.74 11.60
C LEU A 40 -6.19 -4.76 12.77
N ALA A 41 -5.89 -3.48 12.52
CA ALA A 41 -5.88 -2.45 13.57
C ALA A 41 -7.25 -2.32 14.24
N LEU A 42 -8.33 -2.24 13.45
CA LEU A 42 -9.69 -2.18 13.98
C LEU A 42 -10.07 -3.46 14.74
N THR A 43 -9.57 -4.62 14.32
CA THR A 43 -9.77 -5.89 15.03
C THR A 43 -9.05 -5.90 16.38
N ASP A 44 -7.82 -5.37 16.44
CA ASP A 44 -7.08 -5.20 17.70
C ASP A 44 -7.81 -4.22 18.64
N GLU A 45 -8.37 -3.12 18.13
CA GLU A 45 -9.20 -2.19 18.91
C GLU A 45 -10.47 -2.85 19.46
N LEU A 46 -11.21 -3.59 18.64
CA LEU A 46 -12.39 -4.34 19.09
C LEU A 46 -12.04 -5.38 20.15
N ARG A 47 -10.89 -6.03 20.01
CA ARG A 47 -10.43 -7.03 20.98
C ARG A 47 -10.09 -6.42 22.34
N ALA A 48 -9.60 -5.18 22.36
CA ALA A 48 -9.40 -4.43 23.60
C ALA A 48 -10.72 -4.07 24.30
N LEU A 49 -11.79 -3.82 23.55
CA LEU A 49 -13.11 -3.49 24.10
C LEU A 49 -13.92 -4.72 24.52
N SER A 50 -13.81 -5.81 23.76
CA SER A 50 -14.57 -7.04 23.98
C SER A 50 -13.73 -8.26 23.56
N PRO A 51 -12.94 -8.82 24.48
CA PRO A 51 -12.12 -9.99 24.19
C PRO A 51 -12.96 -11.19 23.70
N SER A 52 -12.51 -11.84 22.63
CA SER A 52 -13.12 -13.09 22.16
C SER A 52 -12.13 -13.90 21.34
N ALA A 53 -12.17 -15.23 21.47
CA ALA A 53 -11.29 -16.14 20.73
C ALA A 53 -11.44 -15.99 19.21
N ALA A 54 -12.65 -15.69 18.72
CA ALA A 54 -12.86 -15.45 17.30
C ALA A 54 -12.14 -14.19 16.79
N LEU A 55 -11.99 -13.15 17.61
CA LEU A 55 -11.21 -11.95 17.27
C LEU A 55 -9.70 -12.20 17.34
N ASP A 56 -9.25 -13.09 18.23
CA ASP A 56 -7.85 -13.54 18.27
C ASP A 56 -7.49 -14.27 16.97
N ASP A 57 -8.28 -15.28 16.60
CA ASP A 57 -8.10 -16.07 15.39
C ASP A 57 -8.14 -15.18 14.13
N ALA A 58 -9.13 -14.27 14.03
CA ALA A 58 -9.25 -13.35 12.91
C ALA A 58 -8.03 -12.43 12.80
N ALA A 59 -7.53 -11.91 13.92
CA ALA A 59 -6.38 -11.03 13.91
C ALA A 59 -5.08 -11.77 13.54
N GLU A 60 -4.92 -13.03 13.95
CA GLU A 60 -3.81 -13.87 13.49
C GLU A 60 -3.86 -14.13 11.98
N GLN A 61 -5.04 -14.49 11.46
CA GLN A 61 -5.23 -14.72 10.02
C GLN A 61 -4.94 -13.46 9.18
N LEU A 62 -5.41 -12.29 9.64
CA LEU A 62 -5.14 -11.02 8.98
C LEU A 62 -3.64 -10.69 9.00
N ALA A 63 -2.96 -10.89 10.13
CA ALA A 63 -1.53 -10.63 10.25
C ALA A 63 -0.70 -11.53 9.30
N LEU A 64 -1.06 -12.81 9.20
CA LEU A 64 -0.43 -13.73 8.25
C LEU A 64 -0.68 -13.33 6.79
N GLN A 65 -1.87 -12.87 6.45
CA GLN A 65 -2.19 -12.45 5.10
C GLN A 65 -1.47 -11.15 4.70
N VAL A 66 -1.37 -10.19 5.62
CA VAL A 66 -0.56 -8.97 5.42
C VAL A 66 0.92 -9.33 5.25
N ALA A 67 1.45 -10.25 6.07
CA ALA A 67 2.83 -10.71 5.94
C ALA A 67 3.08 -11.34 4.57
N ARG A 68 2.17 -12.21 4.10
CA ARG A 68 2.26 -12.82 2.76
C ARG A 68 2.36 -11.78 1.65
N LEU A 69 1.51 -10.75 1.68
CA LEU A 69 1.50 -9.68 0.66
C LEU A 69 2.72 -8.74 0.76
N ARG A 70 3.39 -8.67 1.92
CA ARG A 70 4.55 -7.79 2.17
C ARG A 70 5.90 -8.50 2.15
N GLY A 71 5.98 -9.74 1.68
CA GLY A 71 7.24 -10.49 1.58
C GLY A 71 7.68 -11.16 2.89
N GLY A 72 6.74 -11.46 3.79
CA GLY A 72 6.94 -12.32 4.96
C GLY A 72 7.07 -11.60 6.31
N ALA A 73 7.14 -10.27 6.34
CA ALA A 73 7.22 -9.52 7.59
C ALA A 73 5.84 -9.35 8.24
N LEU A 74 5.69 -9.83 9.48
CA LEU A 74 4.48 -9.62 10.28
C LEU A 74 4.25 -8.12 10.53
N PRO A 75 3.02 -7.61 10.36
CA PRO A 75 2.71 -6.22 10.66
C PRO A 75 2.82 -5.95 12.17
N PRO A 76 3.17 -4.73 12.58
CA PRO A 76 3.08 -4.33 13.99
C PRO A 76 1.62 -4.45 14.46
N ARG A 77 1.44 -4.91 15.69
CA ARG A 77 0.13 -5.13 16.31
C ARG A 77 -0.03 -4.21 17.51
N SER A 78 -1.27 -3.79 17.77
CA SER A 78 -1.56 -3.07 19.01
C SER A 78 -1.49 -4.06 20.17
N ALA A 79 -0.70 -3.75 21.20
CA ALA A 79 -0.73 -4.50 22.43
C ALA A 79 -2.08 -4.24 23.10
N VAL A 80 -2.91 -5.27 23.19
CA VAL A 80 -4.12 -5.21 24.03
C VAL A 80 -3.63 -5.17 25.48
N ALA A 81 -3.95 -4.09 26.19
CA ALA A 81 -3.60 -3.86 27.59
C ALA A 81 -4.56 -4.58 28.55
#